data_AF-A0A7Y4M1E1-F1
#
_entry.id   AF-A0A7Y4M1E1-F1
#
_cell.length_a   1.000
_cell.length_b   1.000
_cell.length_c   1.000
_cell.angle_alpha   90.00
_cell.angle_beta   90.00
_cell.angle_gamma   90.00
#
_symmetry.space_group_name_H-M   'P 1'
#
loop_
_entity.id
_entity.type
_entity.pdbx_description
1 polymer ?
#
loop_
_entity_poly.entity_id
_entity_poly.type
_entity_poly.pdbx_seq_one_letter_code
_entity_poly.pdbx_strand_id
1 'polypeptide(L)'
;MAEADLDVVIRQIAKTQNKALMAAVKKRRDQIMARAAKSKDKDTRNQFRLIARSTMELGTAAARRLQNSAQNTADSYARAIRNAAEEAAAAAAKKPSKKPAKAKEA
;
A
#
# COMPACT_ATOMS: atom_id res chain seq x y z
N MET A 1 22.86 -8.38 0.72
CA MET A 1 21.58 -7.94 0.11
C MET A 1 21.01 -6.91 1.06
N ALA A 2 20.82 -5.66 0.62
CA ALA A 2 20.17 -4.67 1.46
C ALA A 2 18.80 -5.25 1.87
N GLU A 3 18.54 -5.31 3.17
CA GLU A 3 17.22 -5.59 3.71
C GLU A 3 16.23 -4.71 2.96
N ALA A 4 15.11 -5.26 2.49
CA ALA A 4 14.15 -4.43 1.76
C ALA A 4 13.71 -3.29 2.68
N ASP A 5 13.97 -2.04 2.28
CA ASP A 5 13.48 -0.88 3.01
C ASP A 5 11.97 -1.06 3.26
N LEU A 6 11.51 -0.73 4.47
CA LEU A 6 10.14 -1.09 4.89
C LEU A 6 9.05 -0.48 3.97
N ASP A 7 9.34 0.58 3.22
CA ASP A 7 8.45 1.12 2.19
C ASP A 7 8.22 0.12 1.03
N VAL A 8 9.25 -0.62 0.63
CA VAL A 8 9.14 -1.70 -0.36
C VAL A 8 8.27 -2.82 0.18
N VAL A 9 8.43 -3.19 1.46
CA VAL A 9 7.59 -4.19 2.14
C VAL A 9 6.13 -3.75 2.15
N ILE A 10 5.84 -2.48 2.47
CA ILE A 10 4.48 -1.90 2.42
C ILE A 10 3.87 -2.04 1.02
N ARG A 11 4.61 -1.69 -0.03
CA ARG A 11 4.14 -1.82 -1.42
C ARG A 11 3.88 -3.29 -1.81
N GLN A 12 4.72 -4.21 -1.37
CA GLN A 12 4.57 -5.64 -1.63
C GLN A 12 3.32 -6.22 -0.95
N ILE A 13 3.11 -5.91 0.33
CA ILE A 13 1.91 -6.33 1.08
C ILE A 13 0.66 -5.86 0.35
N ALA A 14 0.61 -4.58 -0.04
CA ALA A 14 -0.53 -4.02 -0.75
C ALA A 14 -0.77 -4.69 -2.10
N LYS A 15 0.28 -5.03 -2.85
CA LYS A 15 0.16 -5.78 -4.11
C LYS A 15 -0.46 -7.16 -3.89
N THR A 16 -0.03 -7.87 -2.86
CA THR A 16 -0.57 -9.19 -2.50
C THR A 16 -2.03 -9.10 -2.06
N GLN A 17 -2.36 -8.15 -1.18
CA GLN A 17 -3.73 -7.92 -0.73
C GLN A 17 -4.66 -7.51 -1.88
N ASN A 18 -4.20 -6.67 -2.81
CA ASN A 18 -4.97 -6.29 -4.00
C ASN A 18 -5.29 -7.49 -4.90
N LYS A 19 -4.33 -8.41 -5.10
CA LYS A 19 -4.58 -9.64 -5.86
C LYS A 19 -5.64 -10.51 -5.18
N ALA A 20 -5.52 -10.71 -3.87
CA ALA A 20 -6.47 -11.50 -3.10
C ALA A 20 -7.88 -10.89 -3.14
N LEU A 21 -7.98 -9.57 -2.95
CA LEU A 21 -9.24 -8.83 -3.04
C LEU A 21 -9.88 -8.98 -4.43
N MET A 22 -9.12 -8.77 -5.51
CA MET A 22 -9.65 -8.89 -6.87
C MET A 22 -10.08 -10.32 -7.21
N ALA A 23 -9.38 -11.34 -6.71
CA ALA A 23 -9.80 -12.73 -6.86
C ALA A 23 -11.14 -13.00 -6.15
N ALA A 24 -11.31 -12.49 -4.93
CA ALA A 24 -12.57 -12.61 -4.19
C ALA A 24 -13.73 -11.87 -4.87
N VAL A 25 -13.47 -10.67 -5.39
CA VAL A 25 -14.45 -9.87 -6.16
C VAL A 25 -14.89 -10.63 -7.42
N LYS A 26 -13.95 -11.19 -8.19
CA LYS A 26 -14.23 -12.01 -9.37
C LYS A 26 -15.11 -13.21 -9.01
N LYS A 27 -14.72 -13.97 -7.98
CA LYS A 27 -15.48 -15.12 -7.48
C LYS A 27 -16.92 -14.72 -7.12
N ARG A 28 -17.10 -13.61 -6.42
CA ARG A 28 -18.44 -13.12 -6.04
C ARG A 28 -19.27 -12.71 -7.26
N ARG A 29 -18.65 -12.00 -8.22
CA ARG A 29 -19.30 -11.63 -9.49
C ARG A 29 -19.76 -12.87 -10.26
N ASP A 30 -18.92 -13.90 -10.35
CA ASP A 30 -19.24 -15.12 -11.09
C ASP A 30 -20.37 -15.92 -10.41
N GLN A 31 -20.39 -15.97 -9.07
CA GLN A 31 -21.51 -16.55 -8.32
C GLN A 31 -22.83 -15.84 -8.60
N ILE A 32 -22.83 -14.50 -8.67
CA ILE A 32 -24.04 -13.71 -8.98
C ILE A 32 -24.47 -13.95 -10.44
N MET A 33 -23.52 -14.01 -11.38
CA MET A 33 -23.81 -14.32 -12.78
C MET A 33 -24.39 -15.73 -12.96
N ALA A 34 -23.92 -16.71 -12.18
CA ALA A 34 -24.50 -18.05 -12.18
C ALA A 34 -25.95 -18.06 -11.68
N ARG A 35 -26.30 -17.21 -10.70
CA ARG A 35 -27.70 -17.01 -10.28
C ARG A 35 -28.54 -16.36 -11.38
N ALA A 36 -27.98 -15.38 -12.08
CA ALA A 36 -28.64 -14.77 -13.23
C ALA A 36 -28.95 -15.80 -14.32
N ALA A 37 -28.00 -16.68 -14.66
CA ALA A 37 -28.18 -17.72 -15.67
C ALA A 37 -29.30 -18.72 -15.32
N LYS A 38 -29.55 -18.96 -14.03
CA LYS A 38 -30.63 -19.85 -13.55
C LYS A 38 -31.99 -19.16 -13.44
N SER A 39 -32.04 -17.82 -13.53
CA SER A 39 -33.28 -17.07 -13.38
C SER A 39 -34.19 -17.22 -14.60
N LYS A 40 -35.41 -17.72 -14.39
CA LYS A 40 -36.45 -17.78 -15.43
C LYS A 40 -37.05 -16.40 -15.71
N ASP A 41 -37.18 -15.58 -14.68
CA ASP A 41 -37.68 -14.22 -14.78
C ASP A 41 -36.62 -13.24 -15.35
N LYS A 42 -37.06 -12.37 -16.26
CA LYS A 42 -36.20 -11.44 -16.99
C LYS A 42 -35.74 -10.30 -16.10
N ASP A 43 -36.60 -9.78 -15.23
CA ASP A 43 -36.28 -8.64 -14.37
C ASP A 43 -35.29 -9.05 -13.28
N THR A 44 -35.52 -10.20 -12.65
CA THR A 44 -34.60 -10.85 -11.70
C THR A 44 -33.24 -11.12 -12.34
N ARG A 45 -33.23 -11.60 -13.60
CA ARG A 45 -31.98 -11.83 -14.35
C ARG A 45 -31.22 -10.52 -14.58
N ASN A 46 -31.92 -9.45 -14.94
CA ASN A 46 -31.33 -8.13 -15.14
C ASN A 46 -30.80 -7.54 -13.82
N GLN A 47 -31.54 -7.70 -12.72
CA GLN A 47 -31.11 -7.28 -11.39
C GLN A 47 -29.83 -7.99 -10.97
N PHE A 48 -29.73 -9.32 -11.15
CA PHE A 48 -28.49 -10.04 -10.85
C PHE A 48 -27.32 -9.58 -11.72
N ARG A 49 -27.54 -9.31 -13.02
CA ARG A 49 -26.50 -8.76 -13.90
C ARG A 49 -26.03 -7.37 -13.43
N LEU A 50 -26.94 -6.52 -12.99
CA LEU A 50 -26.63 -5.20 -12.43
C LEU A 50 -25.80 -5.33 -11.14
N ILE A 51 -26.18 -6.23 -10.23
CA ILE A 51 -25.45 -6.49 -8.99
C ILE A 51 -24.06 -7.05 -9.29
N ALA A 52 -23.94 -7.96 -10.25
CA ALA A 52 -22.65 -8.52 -10.67
C ALA A 52 -21.70 -7.44 -11.22
N ARG A 53 -22.22 -6.54 -12.05
CA ARG A 53 -21.48 -5.37 -12.56
C ARG A 53 -21.03 -4.45 -11.43
N SER A 54 -21.98 -4.07 -10.57
CA SER A 54 -21.71 -3.18 -9.43
C SER A 54 -20.67 -3.77 -8.48
N THR A 55 -20.70 -5.10 -8.26
CA THR A 55 -19.71 -5.81 -7.44
C THR A 55 -18.29 -5.65 -8.00
N MET A 56 -18.13 -5.74 -9.31
CA MET A 56 -16.83 -5.53 -9.96
C MET A 56 -16.36 -4.08 -9.88
N GLU A 57 -17.25 -3.12 -10.13
CA GLU A 57 -16.93 -1.69 -10.08
C GLU A 57 -16.51 -1.27 -8.66
N LEU A 58 -17.32 -1.63 -7.65
CA LEU A 58 -17.03 -1.32 -6.25
C LEU A 58 -15.77 -2.06 -5.75
N GLY A 59 -15.59 -3.32 -6.15
CA GLY A 59 -14.40 -4.10 -5.80
C GLY A 59 -13.12 -3.50 -6.39
N THR A 60 -13.18 -3.06 -7.64
CA THR A 60 -12.05 -2.38 -8.31
C THR A 60 -11.75 -1.04 -7.66
N ALA A 61 -12.78 -0.26 -7.28
CA ALA A 61 -12.59 0.99 -6.55
C ALA A 61 -11.95 0.75 -5.18
N ALA A 62 -12.37 -0.29 -4.44
CA ALA A 62 -11.78 -0.67 -3.17
C ALA A 62 -10.30 -1.08 -3.32
N ALA A 63 -9.96 -1.86 -4.35
CA ALA A 63 -8.58 -2.22 -4.65
C ALA A 63 -7.71 -0.99 -4.94
N ARG A 64 -8.20 -0.05 -5.76
CA ARG A 64 -7.48 1.21 -6.03
C ARG A 64 -7.25 2.03 -4.76
N ARG A 65 -8.26 2.14 -3.89
CA ARG A 65 -8.13 2.84 -2.60
C ARG A 65 -7.07 2.19 -1.70
N LEU A 66 -7.06 0.86 -1.62
CA LEU A 66 -6.05 0.12 -0.87
C LEU A 66 -4.63 0.37 -1.42
N GLN A 67 -4.47 0.33 -2.74
CA GLN A 67 -3.19 0.63 -3.39
C GLN A 67 -2.71 2.05 -3.10
N ASN A 68 -3.59 3.05 -3.26
CA ASN A 68 -3.24 4.45 -3.02
C ASN A 68 -2.86 4.68 -1.55
N SER A 69 -3.61 4.09 -0.60
CA SER A 69 -3.28 4.18 0.81
C SER A 69 -1.89 3.62 1.09
N ALA A 70 -1.56 2.46 0.53
CA ALA A 70 -0.26 1.85 0.72
C ALA A 70 0.88 2.67 0.10
N GLN A 71 0.67 3.29 -1.06
CA GLN A 71 1.65 4.20 -1.67
C GLN A 71 1.91 5.41 -0.78
N ASN A 72 0.84 6.04 -0.28
CA ASN A 72 0.96 7.17 0.65
C ASN A 72 1.70 6.79 1.93
N THR A 73 1.40 5.61 2.50
CA THR A 73 2.11 5.11 3.68
C THR A 73 3.58 4.84 3.40
N ALA A 74 3.91 4.20 2.28
CA ALA A 74 5.27 3.92 1.87
C ALA A 74 6.07 5.22 1.64
N ASP A 75 5.50 6.19 0.94
CA ASP A 75 6.13 7.48 0.68
C ASP A 75 6.33 8.28 1.97
N SER A 76 5.35 8.27 2.88
CA SER A 76 5.45 8.94 4.18
C SER A 76 6.54 8.34 5.05
N TYR A 77 6.66 7.01 5.06
CA TYR A 77 7.72 6.31 5.78
C TYR A 77 9.10 6.65 5.21
N ALA A 78 9.26 6.55 3.88
CA ALA A 78 10.53 6.87 3.22
C ALA A 78 10.98 8.32 3.50
N ARG A 79 10.04 9.27 3.52
CA ARG A 79 10.34 10.66 3.90
C ARG A 79 10.77 10.78 5.35
N ALA A 80 10.06 10.13 6.29
CA ALA A 80 10.41 10.18 7.70
C ALA A 80 11.83 9.65 7.97
N ILE A 81 12.22 8.56 7.30
CA ILE A 81 13.58 8.00 7.42
C ILE A 81 14.64 8.95 6.84
N ARG A 82 14.37 9.59 5.69
CA ARG A 82 15.27 10.60 5.13
C ARG A 82 15.46 11.78 6.06
N ASN A 83 14.36 12.32 6.60
CA ASN A 83 14.42 13.44 7.54
C ASN A 83 15.22 13.07 8.80
N ALA A 84 15.00 11.87 9.36
CA ALA A 84 15.74 11.39 10.52
C ALA A 84 17.25 11.25 10.22
N ALA A 85 17.61 10.77 9.02
CA ALA A 85 19.00 10.68 8.59
C ALA A 85 19.64 12.07 8.39
N GLU A 86 18.90 13.02 7.80
CA GLU A 86 19.34 14.41 7.64
C GLU A 86 19.53 15.11 9.00
N GLU A 87 18.61 14.92 9.94
CA GLU A 87 18.72 15.44 11.31
C GLU A 87 19.94 14.86 12.03
N ALA A 88 20.18 13.55 11.92
CA ALA A 88 21.35 12.90 12.48
C ALA A 88 22.66 13.44 11.88
N ALA A 89 22.69 13.65 10.55
CA ALA A 89 23.84 14.23 9.86
C ALA A 89 24.08 15.69 10.28
N ALA A 90 23.03 16.50 10.40
CA ALA A 90 23.12 17.88 10.87
C ALA A 90 23.59 17.97 12.33
N ALA A 91 23.15 17.05 13.20
CA ALA A 91 23.62 16.96 14.57
C ALA A 91 25.10 16.56 14.65
N ALA A 92 25.56 15.65 13.78
CA ALA A 92 26.97 15.28 13.69
C ALA A 92 27.86 16.45 13.21
N ALA A 93 27.38 17.24 12.25
CA ALA A 93 28.09 18.42 11.73
C ALA A 93 28.18 19.58 12.74
N LYS A 94 27.24 19.67 13.69
CA LYS A 94 27.22 20.71 14.74
C LYS A 94 28.07 20.38 15.97
N LYS A 95 28.61 19.15 16.12
CA LYS A 95 29.55 18.87 17.20
C LYS A 95 30.87 19.60 16.92
N PRO A 96 31.33 20.53 17.78
CA PRO A 96 32.63 21.15 17.59
C PRO A 96 33.70 20.05 17.65
N SER A 97 34.52 19.98 16.61
CA SER A 97 35.74 19.19 16.62
C SER A 97 36.55 19.63 17.84
N LYS A 98 36.66 18.76 18.85
CA LYS A 98 37.64 18.93 19.92
C LYS A 98 39.02 18.90 19.26
N LYS A 99 39.52 20.07 18.88
CA LYS A 99 40.93 20.28 18.56
C LYS A 99 41.75 19.84 19.79
N PRO A 100 42.81 19.04 19.63
CA PRO A 100 43.58 18.55 20.76
C PRO A 100 44.32 19.73 21.39
N ALA A 101 43.96 20.09 22.62
CA ALA A 101 44.74 21.03 23.42
C ALA A 101 46.02 20.32 23.86
N LYS A 102 47.08 20.56 23.10
CA LYS A 102 48.47 20.31 23.43
C LYS A 102 48.81 21.09 24.72
N ALA A 103 48.90 20.41 25.85
CA ALA A 103 49.66 20.85 27.02
C ALA A 103 50.94 20.00 27.02
N LYS A 104 52.04 20.42 26.36
CA LYS A 104 53.15 21.21 26.93
C LYS A 104 53.36 20.98 28.44
N GLU A 105 54.35 20.12 28.69
CA GLU A 105 55.41 20.22 29.70
C GLU A 105 55.34 21.43 30.65
N ALA A 106 55.35 21.13 31.95
CA ALA A 106 56.14 21.80 32.97
C ALA A 106 56.45 20.79 34.08
#